data_AF-A0A1I6YKY9-F1
#
_entry.id   AF-A0A1I6YKY9-F1
#
_cell.length_a   1.000
_cell.length_b   1.000
_cell.length_c   1.000
_cell.angle_alpha   90.00
_cell.angle_beta   90.00
_cell.angle_gamma   90.00
#
_symmetry.space_group_name_H-M   'P 1'
#
loop_
_entity.id
_entity.type
_entity.pdbx_description
1 polymer ?
#
loop_
_entity_poly.entity_id
_entity_poly.type
_entity_poly.pdbx_seq_one_letter_code
_entity_poly.pdbx_strand_id
1 'polypeptide(L)'
;MPRGLWAGVGLAVGLVAGAGLVEAYHWLEDDSSRRHVDLGRFVDSGGDPSALPGGRWATDEVCDEEVPCIQAVRSDALTVYRFADRDEAVALARSFAGEAHLSGWIVVRFEPGALTAAERVSFASDLDCIDVGVAEGGLEC
;
A
#
# COMPACT_ATOMS: atom_id res chain seq x y z
N MET A 1 29.10 -44.14 -50.33
CA MET A 1 28.17 -44.39 -49.19
C MET A 1 29.04 -44.79 -48.00
N PRO A 2 28.86 -44.32 -46.76
CA PRO A 2 27.83 -43.43 -46.14
C PRO A 2 28.33 -41.96 -46.05
N ARG A 3 27.59 -40.84 -46.00
CA ARG A 3 26.29 -40.43 -45.42
C ARG A 3 26.20 -40.58 -43.89
N GLY A 4 26.89 -39.69 -43.17
CA GLY A 4 26.71 -39.44 -41.74
C GLY A 4 26.53 -37.93 -41.50
N LEU A 5 25.49 -37.60 -40.76
CA LEU A 5 24.81 -36.32 -40.68
C LEU A 5 25.66 -35.16 -40.17
N TRP A 6 25.49 -34.01 -40.83
CA TRP A 6 25.71 -32.70 -40.27
C TRP A 6 24.57 -32.39 -39.29
N ALA A 7 24.90 -32.16 -38.02
CA ALA A 7 24.03 -31.46 -37.07
C ALA A 7 24.83 -30.30 -36.49
N GLY A 8 25.01 -29.26 -37.31
CA GLY A 8 25.36 -27.95 -36.81
C GLY A 8 24.16 -27.43 -36.02
N VAL A 9 24.22 -27.52 -34.69
CA VAL A 9 23.31 -26.77 -33.83
C VAL A 9 23.79 -25.32 -33.89
N GLY A 10 23.25 -24.58 -34.86
CA GLY A 10 23.39 -23.14 -34.93
C GLY A 10 22.74 -22.53 -33.70
N LEU A 11 23.58 -21.98 -32.84
CA LEU A 11 23.18 -21.17 -31.68
C LEU A 11 22.64 -19.85 -32.24
N ALA A 12 21.35 -19.82 -32.56
CA ALA A 12 20.65 -18.60 -32.93
C ALA A 12 20.45 -17.77 -31.65
N VAL A 13 21.43 -16.93 -31.33
CA VAL A 13 21.24 -15.79 -30.42
C VAL A 13 20.36 -14.79 -31.16
N GLY A 14 19.04 -14.97 -31.03
CA GLY A 14 18.04 -14.02 -31.47
C GLY A 14 18.04 -12.82 -30.53
N LEU A 15 18.80 -11.80 -30.89
CA LEU A 15 18.74 -10.47 -30.29
C LEU A 15 17.46 -9.79 -30.80
N VAL A 16 16.34 -9.98 -30.08
CA VAL A 16 15.11 -9.21 -30.35
C VAL A 16 15.22 -7.89 -29.60
N ALA A 17 15.48 -6.83 -30.36
CA ALA A 17 15.45 -5.46 -29.91
C ALA A 17 14.00 -5.00 -29.65
N GLY A 18 13.79 -4.36 -28.50
CA GLY A 18 12.82 -3.28 -28.31
C GLY A 18 11.33 -3.65 -28.18
N ALA A 19 10.73 -3.21 -27.07
CA ALA A 19 9.29 -3.08 -26.82
C ALA A 19 8.50 -4.30 -26.29
N GLY A 20 9.06 -5.06 -25.33
CA GLY A 20 8.30 -6.15 -24.68
C GLY A 20 8.66 -6.49 -23.23
N LEU A 21 9.23 -5.57 -22.46
CA LEU A 21 9.68 -5.84 -21.07
C LEU A 21 8.75 -5.28 -19.98
N VAL A 22 7.49 -4.98 -20.28
CA VAL A 22 6.53 -4.52 -19.25
C VAL A 22 5.67 -5.67 -18.70
N GLU A 23 5.62 -6.82 -19.36
CA GLU A 23 4.70 -7.92 -19.01
C GLU A 23 5.34 -9.11 -18.25
N ALA A 24 6.39 -8.88 -17.45
CA ALA A 24 7.00 -9.96 -16.66
C ALA A 24 7.16 -9.66 -15.17
N TYR A 25 6.55 -8.59 -14.66
CA TYR A 25 6.63 -8.21 -13.24
C TYR A 25 5.37 -8.52 -12.41
N HIS A 26 4.25 -8.90 -13.03
CA HIS A 26 2.97 -9.15 -12.34
C HIS A 26 2.83 -10.56 -11.72
N TRP A 27 3.87 -11.40 -11.73
CA TRP A 27 3.77 -12.79 -11.23
C TRP A 27 4.54 -13.07 -9.91
N LEU A 28 5.03 -12.02 -9.24
CA LEU A 28 5.60 -12.10 -7.88
C LEU A 28 4.77 -11.27 -6.89
N GLU A 29 3.47 -11.17 -7.13
CA GLU A 29 2.54 -10.58 -6.17
C GLU A 29 2.34 -11.57 -5.03
N ASP A 30 3.17 -11.40 -4.01
CA ASP A 30 2.97 -11.91 -2.66
C ASP A 30 1.52 -11.66 -2.23
N ASP A 31 0.72 -12.74 -2.24
CA ASP A 31 -0.69 -12.87 -1.86
C ASP A 31 -0.82 -12.66 -0.35
N SER A 32 -0.44 -11.48 0.13
CA SER A 32 -0.59 -11.09 1.53
C SER A 32 -1.98 -10.49 1.68
N SER A 33 -2.89 -11.19 2.33
CA SER A 33 -4.23 -10.71 2.71
C SER A 33 -4.23 -9.31 3.38
N ARG A 34 -3.07 -8.88 3.88
CA ARG A 34 -2.78 -7.55 4.45
C ARG A 34 -2.88 -6.41 3.44
N ARG A 35 -2.75 -6.68 2.13
CA ARG A 35 -2.99 -5.68 1.06
C ARG A 35 -4.46 -5.29 0.92
N HIS A 36 -5.39 -5.98 1.57
CA HIS A 36 -6.84 -5.80 1.41
C HIS A 36 -7.51 -5.00 2.55
N VAL A 37 -6.77 -4.19 3.31
CA VAL A 37 -7.42 -3.24 4.23
C VAL A 37 -8.18 -2.20 3.40
N ASP A 38 -9.51 -2.29 3.41
CA ASP A 38 -10.38 -1.30 2.77
C ASP A 38 -10.55 -0.09 3.70
N LEU A 39 -10.31 1.12 3.19
CA LEU A 39 -10.43 2.33 4.00
C LEU A 39 -11.90 2.73 4.29
N GLY A 40 -12.89 2.04 3.73
CA GLY A 40 -14.31 2.30 3.96
C GLY A 40 -14.71 2.20 5.43
N ARG A 41 -13.99 1.38 6.22
CA ARG A 41 -14.16 1.31 7.69
C ARG A 41 -13.90 2.63 8.42
N PHE A 42 -13.11 3.54 7.83
CA PHE A 42 -12.76 4.84 8.42
C PHE A 42 -13.70 5.96 7.98
N VAL A 43 -14.62 5.69 7.06
CA VAL A 43 -15.62 6.66 6.61
C VAL A 43 -16.80 6.67 7.57
N ASP A 44 -17.29 7.86 7.91
CA ASP A 44 -18.41 8.01 8.84
C ASP A 44 -19.72 7.60 8.15
N SER A 45 -20.06 6.31 8.25
CA SER A 45 -21.31 5.74 7.74
C SER A 45 -22.28 5.30 8.85
N GLY A 46 -22.06 5.75 10.09
CA GLY A 46 -23.06 5.66 11.17
C GLY A 46 -23.13 4.33 11.92
N GLY A 47 -21.99 3.72 12.24
CA GLY A 47 -21.99 2.54 13.14
C GLY A 47 -20.67 1.79 13.31
N ASP A 48 -19.63 2.07 12.52
CA ASP A 48 -18.34 1.42 12.70
C ASP A 48 -17.55 2.10 13.83
N PRO A 49 -17.08 1.37 14.85
CA PRO A 49 -16.29 1.95 15.94
C PRO A 49 -14.95 2.51 15.46
N SER A 50 -14.51 2.14 14.26
CA SER A 50 -13.28 2.62 13.64
C SER A 50 -13.47 3.83 12.73
N ALA A 51 -14.72 4.25 12.51
CA ALA A 51 -15.00 5.40 11.67
C ALA A 51 -14.35 6.65 12.25
N LEU A 52 -13.69 7.43 11.39
CA LEU A 52 -13.13 8.71 11.79
C LEU A 52 -14.27 9.71 11.95
N PRO A 53 -14.29 10.54 13.01
CA PRO A 53 -15.27 11.61 13.14
C PRO A 53 -15.15 12.56 11.94
N GLY A 54 -16.25 12.76 11.20
CA GLY A 54 -16.23 13.56 9.97
C GLY A 54 -15.42 12.95 8.83
N GLY A 55 -15.06 11.67 8.93
CA GLY A 55 -14.31 10.93 7.92
C GLY A 55 -15.08 10.84 6.60
N ARG A 56 -14.45 11.30 5.52
CA ARG A 56 -15.00 11.25 4.17
C ARG A 56 -13.96 10.73 3.19
N TRP A 57 -14.42 10.12 2.10
CA TRP A 57 -13.56 9.84 0.96
C TRP A 57 -12.92 11.13 0.45
N ALA A 58 -11.62 11.05 0.15
CA ALA A 58 -10.82 12.13 -0.38
C ALA A 58 -9.89 11.66 -1.51
N THR A 59 -10.07 10.43 -2.00
CA THR A 59 -9.20 9.81 -3.02
C THR A 59 -8.96 10.74 -4.21
N ASP A 60 -10.02 11.25 -4.85
CA ASP A 60 -9.90 12.12 -6.02
C ASP A 60 -9.34 13.53 -5.70
N GLU A 61 -9.23 13.89 -4.42
CA GLU A 61 -8.72 15.20 -3.98
C GLU A 61 -7.23 15.17 -3.60
N VAL A 62 -6.74 14.02 -3.12
CA VAL A 62 -5.38 13.90 -2.56
C VAL A 62 -4.53 12.80 -3.20
N CYS A 63 -5.14 11.93 -4.01
CA CYS A 63 -4.40 10.95 -4.81
C CYS A 63 -4.24 11.47 -6.23
N ASP A 64 -3.00 11.56 -6.68
CA ASP A 64 -2.62 12.04 -8.00
C ASP A 64 -1.28 11.42 -8.42
N GLU A 65 -0.64 11.94 -9.46
CA GLU A 65 0.64 11.41 -9.96
C GLU A 65 1.81 11.61 -8.97
N GLU A 66 1.76 12.63 -8.11
CA GLU A 66 2.74 12.90 -7.06
C GLU A 66 2.45 12.07 -5.79
N VAL A 67 1.18 11.76 -5.55
CA VAL A 67 0.72 10.89 -4.45
C VAL A 67 -0.09 9.73 -5.03
N PRO A 68 0.58 8.65 -5.51
CA PRO A 68 -0.07 7.55 -6.23
C PRO A 68 -0.85 6.58 -5.32
N CYS A 69 -1.66 7.11 -4.40
CA CYS A 69 -2.56 6.32 -3.59
C CYS A 69 -3.77 5.82 -4.38
N ILE A 70 -4.30 4.66 -3.98
CA ILE A 70 -5.49 4.05 -4.57
C ILE A 70 -6.77 4.37 -3.80
N GLN A 71 -6.63 4.74 -2.52
CA GLN A 71 -7.72 5.20 -1.67
C GLN A 71 -7.19 6.24 -0.68
N ALA A 72 -8.00 7.24 -0.37
CA ALA A 72 -7.74 8.14 0.74
C ALA A 72 -9.03 8.53 1.48
N VAL A 73 -8.92 8.64 2.80
CA VAL A 73 -9.97 9.13 3.70
C VAL A 73 -9.43 10.29 4.49
N ARG A 74 -10.19 11.38 4.56
CA ARG A 74 -9.82 12.59 5.28
C ARG A 74 -10.84 12.91 6.38
N SER A 75 -10.34 13.37 7.52
CA SER A 75 -11.10 14.00 8.59
C SER A 75 -10.45 15.33 8.98
N ASP A 76 -11.06 16.04 9.94
CA ASP A 76 -10.46 17.24 10.53
C ASP A 76 -9.17 16.95 11.34
N ALA A 77 -8.97 15.69 11.73
CA ALA A 77 -7.86 15.28 12.59
C ALA A 77 -6.69 14.64 11.85
N LEU A 78 -6.95 13.94 10.74
CA LEU A 78 -5.94 13.18 10.01
C LEU A 78 -6.39 12.86 8.58
N THR A 79 -5.43 12.44 7.76
CA THR A 79 -5.68 11.85 6.45
C THR A 79 -5.04 10.46 6.38
N VAL A 80 -5.81 9.46 5.97
CA VAL A 80 -5.36 8.08 5.76
C VAL A 80 -5.23 7.84 4.27
N TYR A 81 -4.07 7.36 3.83
CA TYR A 81 -3.75 7.01 2.45
C TYR A 81 -3.48 5.52 2.36
N ARG A 82 -3.95 4.86 1.30
CA ARG A 82 -3.64 3.47 0.98
C ARG A 82 -2.97 3.40 -0.38
N PHE A 83 -1.92 2.60 -0.48
CA PHE A 83 -1.13 2.41 -1.69
C PHE A 83 -1.27 1.00 -2.23
N ALA A 84 -1.12 0.86 -3.54
CA ALA A 84 -0.91 -0.45 -4.17
C ALA A 84 0.53 -0.95 -3.92
N ASP A 85 1.48 -0.02 -3.91
CA ASP A 85 2.90 -0.31 -3.70
C ASP A 85 3.39 0.17 -2.33
N ARG A 86 4.20 -0.67 -1.67
CA ARG A 86 4.71 -0.37 -0.32
C ARG A 86 5.81 0.68 -0.34
N ASP A 87 6.65 0.70 -1.36
CA ASP A 87 7.73 1.67 -1.47
C ASP A 87 7.16 3.09 -1.68
N GLU A 88 6.05 3.21 -2.39
CA GLU A 88 5.28 4.47 -2.50
C GLU A 88 4.74 4.94 -1.13
N ALA A 89 4.16 4.03 -0.33
CA ALA A 89 3.72 4.35 1.02
C ALA A 89 4.88 4.82 1.92
N VAL A 90 6.03 4.13 1.86
CA VAL A 90 7.24 4.52 2.60
C VAL A 90 7.76 5.88 2.15
N ALA A 91 7.77 6.14 0.85
CA ALA A 91 8.22 7.40 0.28
C ALA A 91 7.36 8.57 0.77
N LEU A 92 6.03 8.42 0.71
CA LEU A 92 5.12 9.45 1.21
C LEU A 92 5.30 9.65 2.72
N ALA A 93 5.35 8.59 3.53
CA ALA A 93 5.52 8.70 4.98
C ALA A 93 6.79 9.48 5.37
N ARG A 94 7.89 9.27 4.64
CA ARG A 94 9.15 10.01 4.85
C ARG A 94 9.04 11.49 4.51
N SER A 95 8.19 11.85 3.54
CA SER A 95 7.98 13.25 3.14
C SER A 95 7.36 14.11 4.24
N PHE A 96 6.60 13.49 5.16
CA PHE A 96 5.88 14.18 6.23
C PHE A 96 6.71 14.43 7.51
N ALA A 97 8.04 14.25 7.47
CA ALA A 97 8.97 14.67 8.54
C ALA A 97 8.61 14.24 9.98
N GLY A 98 7.96 13.07 10.14
CA GLY A 98 7.55 12.55 11.45
C GLY A 98 6.12 12.91 11.89
N GLU A 99 5.37 13.66 11.07
CA GLU A 99 3.93 13.90 11.25
C GLU A 99 3.06 12.79 10.65
N ALA A 100 3.70 11.71 10.19
CA ALA A 100 3.02 10.55 9.65
C ALA A 100 3.42 9.25 10.34
N HIS A 101 2.46 8.33 10.37
CA HIS A 101 2.64 6.94 10.77
C HIS A 101 2.45 6.03 9.56
N LEU A 102 3.32 5.04 9.41
CA LEU A 102 3.26 4.04 8.34
C LEU A 102 2.93 2.69 8.98
N SER A 103 1.89 2.03 8.47
CA SER A 103 1.54 0.65 8.82
C SER A 103 1.25 -0.10 7.52
N GLY A 104 2.11 -1.07 7.19
CA GLY A 104 2.04 -1.82 5.91
C GLY A 104 2.04 -0.92 4.67
N TRP A 105 0.89 -0.88 3.97
CA TRP A 105 0.61 -0.07 2.77
C TRP A 105 -0.20 1.20 3.07
N ILE A 106 -0.41 1.50 4.35
CA ILE A 106 -1.23 2.62 4.83
C ILE A 106 -0.34 3.68 5.45
N VAL A 107 -0.56 4.92 5.04
CA VAL A 107 0.07 6.11 5.64
C VAL A 107 -1.02 6.93 6.33
N VAL A 108 -0.78 7.31 7.57
CA VAL A 108 -1.62 8.23 8.32
C VAL A 108 -0.85 9.53 8.49
N ARG A 109 -1.35 10.63 7.95
CA ARG A 109 -0.85 11.97 8.22
C ARG A 109 -1.72 12.61 9.27
N PHE A 110 -1.15 13.03 10.39
CA PHE A 110 -1.88 13.73 11.44
C PHE A 110 -1.91 15.23 11.17
N GLU A 111 -3.09 15.85 11.32
CA GLU A 111 -3.19 17.31 11.22
C GLU A 111 -2.53 17.96 12.46
N PRO A 112 -1.76 19.04 12.28
CA PRO A 112 -1.04 19.69 13.36
C PRO A 112 -2.02 20.28 14.39
N GLY A 113 -1.84 19.91 15.66
CA GLY A 113 -2.67 20.39 16.76
C GLY A 113 -4.07 19.77 16.88
N ALA A 114 -4.46 18.90 15.94
CA ALA A 114 -5.78 18.26 15.99
C ALA A 114 -5.84 17.07 16.96
N LEU A 115 -4.72 16.36 17.14
CA LEU A 115 -4.57 15.26 18.11
C LEU A 115 -3.35 15.49 19.00
N THR A 116 -3.49 15.12 20.28
CA THR A 116 -2.37 15.02 21.22
C THR A 116 -1.43 13.87 20.85
N ALA A 117 -0.20 13.89 21.37
CA ALA A 117 0.77 12.81 21.14
C ALA A 117 0.25 11.44 21.59
N ALA A 118 -0.51 11.38 22.70
CA ALA A 118 -1.09 10.13 23.21
C ALA A 118 -2.16 9.57 22.27
N GLU A 119 -3.03 10.44 21.72
CA GLU A 119 -4.06 10.03 20.77
C GLU A 119 -3.46 9.53 19.45
N ARG A 120 -2.40 10.18 18.96
CA ARG A 120 -1.66 9.73 17.77
C ARG A 120 -1.07 8.33 17.96
N VAL A 121 -0.49 8.06 19.14
CA VAL A 121 0.07 6.74 19.49
C VAL A 121 -1.03 5.69 19.62
N SER A 122 -2.17 6.03 20.22
CA SER A 122 -3.31 5.11 20.33
C SER A 122 -3.79 4.72 18.93
N PHE A 123 -4.05 5.70 18.06
CA PHE A 123 -4.51 5.44 16.69
C PHE A 123 -3.52 4.61 15.88
N ALA A 124 -2.23 4.92 16.00
CA ALA A 124 -1.17 4.15 15.36
C ALA A 124 -1.15 2.68 15.83
N SER A 125 -1.31 2.45 17.13
CA SER A 125 -1.35 1.10 17.71
C SER A 125 -2.57 0.30 17.22
N ASP A 126 -3.75 0.93 17.18
CA ASP A 126 -4.96 0.33 16.61
C ASP A 126 -4.75 -0.05 15.14
N LEU A 127 -4.19 0.86 14.35
CA LEU A 127 -3.93 0.62 12.93
C LEU A 127 -2.95 -0.54 12.71
N ASP A 128 -1.86 -0.60 13.49
CA ASP A 128 -0.88 -1.67 13.40
C ASP A 128 -1.52 -3.03 13.69
N CYS A 129 -2.38 -3.11 14.72
CA CYS A 129 -3.15 -4.32 15.03
C CYS A 129 -4.01 -4.81 13.84
N ILE A 130 -4.60 -3.87 13.10
CA ILE A 130 -5.43 -4.19 11.93
C ILE A 130 -4.58 -4.66 10.74
N ASP A 131 -3.42 -4.03 10.52
CA ASP A 131 -2.50 -4.40 9.44
C ASP A 131 -1.86 -5.78 9.67
N VAL A 132 -1.45 -6.09 10.90
CA VAL A 132 -0.85 -7.40 11.20
C VAL A 132 -1.87 -8.54 11.12
N GLY A 133 -3.17 -8.23 11.29
CA GLY A 133 -4.22 -9.21 11.59
C GLY A 133 -3.98 -9.82 12.98
N VAL A 134 -4.99 -10.48 13.56
CA VAL A 134 -4.84 -11.22 14.84
C VAL A 134 -3.49 -11.93 14.83
N ALA A 135 -2.57 -11.52 15.72
CA ALA A 135 -1.20 -11.99 15.70
C ALA A 135 -1.22 -13.51 15.56
N GLU A 136 -0.40 -14.07 14.67
CA GLU A 136 -0.27 -15.51 14.46
C GLU A 136 -0.03 -16.18 15.83
N GLY A 137 -1.10 -16.67 16.47
CA GLY A 137 -1.09 -16.99 17.90
C GLY A 137 -2.35 -16.66 18.70
N GLY A 138 -3.33 -15.93 18.15
CA GLY A 138 -4.59 -15.65 18.86
C GLY A 138 -4.43 -14.72 20.05
N LEU A 139 -3.39 -13.86 20.02
CA LEU A 139 -3.30 -12.74 20.94
C LEU A 139 -4.15 -11.61 20.36
N GLU A 140 -5.23 -11.33 21.07
CA GLU A 140 -5.97 -10.08 20.99
C GLU A 140 -4.94 -8.96 21.20
N CYS A 141 -4.73 -8.12 20.19
CA CYS A 141 -4.67 -6.71 20.53
C CYS A 141 -6.11 -6.26 20.83
#